data_AF-A0A9W7BR08-F1
#
_entry.id   AF-A0A9W7BR08-F1
#
_cell.length_a   1.000
_cell.length_b   1.000
_cell.length_c   1.000
_cell.angle_alpha   90.00
_cell.angle_beta   90.00
_cell.angle_gamma   90.00
#
_symmetry.space_group_name_H-M   'P 1'
#
loop_
_entity.id
_entity.type
_entity.pdbx_description
1 polymer ?
#
loop_
_entity_poly.entity_id
_entity_poly.type
_entity_poly.pdbx_seq_one_letter_code
_entity_poly.pdbx_strand_id
1 'polypeptide(L)'
;MSKALWCSTFTPLSVIQPVETMATVWTGVYVDKFSPDDQDCSESLRYIDIRNGELEISASGTGDGCKEVWGRRFNSSDSVNPIIYPEEEGVHGLGMDKTSFISKVEMEDAMYEYAQKGALNFTLTAGHVDIGTKVIMWNSVYDGEGGPMPPDGSIAEGSDCDNFWQLN
;
A
#
# COMPACT_ATOMS: atom_id res chain seq x y z
N MET A 1 7.32 -16.91 6.41
CA MET A 1 7.08 -16.32 7.73
C MET A 1 5.61 -15.88 7.81
N SER A 2 4.98 -15.91 8.98
CA SER A 2 3.57 -15.52 9.12
C SER A 2 3.41 -14.00 9.24
N LYS A 3 2.22 -13.47 8.92
CA LYS A 3 1.87 -12.05 9.15
C LYS A 3 2.10 -11.65 10.59
N ALA A 4 1.65 -12.47 11.55
CA ALA A 4 1.83 -12.21 12.97
C ALA A 4 3.31 -12.04 13.38
N LEU A 5 4.22 -12.85 12.79
CA LEU A 5 5.64 -12.70 13.04
C LEU A 5 6.16 -11.37 12.47
N TRP A 6 5.79 -11.02 11.23
CA TRP A 6 6.19 -9.75 10.61
C TRP A 6 5.71 -8.54 11.41
N CYS A 7 4.46 -8.55 11.87
CA CYS A 7 3.94 -7.49 12.74
C CYS A 7 4.75 -7.38 14.04
N SER A 8 5.12 -8.51 14.66
CA SER A 8 5.85 -8.51 15.92
C SER A 8 7.33 -8.11 15.81
N THR A 9 7.94 -8.29 14.64
CA THR A 9 9.35 -7.97 14.39
C THR A 9 9.55 -6.67 13.61
N PHE A 10 8.47 -6.09 13.10
CA PHE A 10 8.51 -4.82 12.38
C PHE A 10 9.11 -3.71 13.24
N THR A 11 10.10 -3.04 12.68
CA THR A 11 10.75 -1.86 13.24
C THR A 11 10.60 -0.70 12.25
N PRO A 12 9.82 0.34 12.58
CA PRO A 12 9.63 1.49 11.70
C PRO A 12 10.94 2.26 11.51
N LEU A 13 11.08 2.93 10.36
CA LEU A 13 12.14 3.92 10.17
C LEU A 13 11.90 5.09 11.11
N SER A 14 12.66 5.18 12.19
CA SER A 14 12.48 6.23 13.21
C SER A 14 13.01 7.59 12.77
N VAL A 15 13.96 7.63 11.82
CA VAL A 15 14.49 8.84 11.18
C VAL A 15 14.94 8.49 9.77
N ILE A 16 14.48 9.25 8.78
CA ILE A 16 15.01 9.20 7.42
C ILE A 16 16.44 9.72 7.47
N GLN A 17 17.40 8.85 7.20
CA GLN A 17 18.82 9.19 7.27
C GLN A 17 19.12 10.30 6.25
N PRO A 18 20.10 11.19 6.52
CA PRO A 18 20.41 12.32 5.62
C PRO A 18 20.85 11.93 4.20
N VAL A 19 21.06 10.64 3.94
CA VAL A 19 21.37 10.07 2.61
C VAL A 19 20.15 9.55 1.86
N GLU A 20 19.02 9.32 2.54
CA GLU A 20 17.77 8.91 1.92
C GLU A 20 16.87 10.15 1.77
N THR A 21 16.36 10.39 0.55
CA THR A 21 15.24 11.31 0.36
C THR A 21 13.94 10.56 0.64
N MET A 22 12.86 11.28 0.95
CA MET A 22 11.55 10.64 1.10
C MET A 22 11.18 9.80 -0.11
N ALA A 23 11.48 10.30 -1.30
CA ALA A 23 11.25 9.59 -2.53
C ALA A 23 12.05 8.25 -2.60
N THR A 24 13.29 8.20 -2.10
CA THR A 24 14.07 6.95 -2.05
C THR A 24 13.64 5.97 -0.96
N VAL A 25 12.89 6.43 0.05
CA VAL A 25 12.34 5.53 1.08
C VAL A 25 11.27 4.63 0.46
N TRP A 26 10.41 5.22 -0.37
CA TRP A 26 9.23 4.56 -0.92
C TRP A 26 9.41 3.95 -2.31
N THR A 27 10.35 4.45 -3.12
CA THR A 27 10.50 3.94 -4.49
C THR A 27 11.11 2.55 -4.53
N GLY A 28 10.61 1.72 -5.44
CA GLY A 28 11.10 0.36 -5.60
C GLY A 28 10.12 -0.59 -6.27
N VAL A 29 10.56 -1.84 -6.41
CA VAL A 29 9.73 -2.98 -6.79
C VAL A 29 9.55 -3.83 -5.55
N TYR A 30 8.31 -4.08 -5.16
CA TYR A 30 7.98 -4.77 -3.94
C TYR A 30 7.19 -6.05 -4.23
N VAL A 31 7.45 -7.09 -3.45
CA VAL A 31 6.65 -8.31 -3.42
C VAL A 31 5.57 -8.15 -2.37
N ASP A 32 4.32 -8.35 -2.76
CA ASP A 32 3.18 -8.38 -1.85
C ASP A 32 3.22 -9.68 -1.02
N LYS A 33 3.04 -9.58 0.30
CA LYS A 33 3.14 -10.74 1.20
C LYS A 33 1.83 -11.17 1.82
N PHE A 34 0.92 -10.23 2.08
CA PHE A 34 -0.27 -10.53 2.89
C PHE A 34 -1.52 -9.77 2.44
N SER A 35 -1.54 -9.17 1.25
CA SER A 35 -2.75 -8.55 0.71
C SER A 35 -3.90 -9.55 0.73
N PRO A 36 -5.06 -9.17 1.29
CA PRO A 36 -6.25 -10.01 1.27
C PRO A 36 -6.66 -10.44 -0.15
N ASP A 37 -6.52 -9.53 -1.11
CA ASP A 37 -7.02 -9.72 -2.49
C ASP A 37 -6.10 -10.56 -3.38
N ASP A 38 -4.84 -10.75 -2.98
CA ASP A 38 -3.78 -11.37 -3.81
C ASP A 38 -3.12 -12.57 -3.14
N GLN A 39 -3.77 -13.21 -2.15
CA GLN A 39 -3.14 -14.30 -1.37
C GLN A 39 -2.67 -15.49 -2.23
N ASP A 40 -3.34 -15.75 -3.36
CA ASP A 40 -2.97 -16.82 -4.29
C ASP A 40 -1.91 -16.39 -5.32
N CYS A 41 -1.53 -15.12 -5.34
CA CYS A 41 -0.59 -14.53 -6.28
C CYS A 41 0.78 -14.31 -5.64
N SER A 42 1.54 -15.41 -5.49
CA SER A 42 2.87 -15.38 -4.85
C SER A 42 3.91 -14.51 -5.55
N GLU A 43 3.67 -14.13 -6.80
CA GLU A 43 4.51 -13.24 -7.62
C GLU A 43 3.87 -11.86 -7.81
N SER A 44 2.86 -11.51 -7.01
CA SER A 44 2.22 -10.20 -7.05
C SER A 44 3.24 -9.11 -6.72
N LEU A 45 3.47 -8.20 -7.67
CA LEU A 45 4.43 -7.11 -7.57
C LEU A 45 3.73 -5.77 -7.44
N ARG A 46 4.33 -4.88 -6.66
CA ARG A 46 3.94 -3.47 -6.50
C ARG A 46 5.12 -2.62 -6.92
N TYR A 47 4.83 -1.56 -7.64
CA TYR A 47 5.83 -0.62 -8.13
C TYR A 47 5.49 0.75 -7.56
N ILE A 48 6.47 1.39 -6.95
CA ILE A 48 6.36 2.78 -6.53
C ILE A 48 7.40 3.56 -7.32
N ASP A 49 6.93 4.37 -8.26
CA ASP A 49 7.75 5.18 -9.16
C ASP A 49 7.50 6.67 -8.89
N ILE A 50 8.54 7.51 -9.05
CA ILE A 50 8.36 8.95 -9.08
C ILE A 50 8.04 9.37 -10.51
N ARG A 51 6.87 9.97 -10.73
CA ARG A 51 6.50 10.62 -12.00
C ARG A 51 5.90 11.98 -11.73
N ASN A 52 6.39 12.99 -12.42
CA ASN A 52 5.93 14.38 -12.27
C ASN A 52 5.95 14.90 -10.81
N GLY A 53 6.83 14.35 -9.97
CA GLY A 53 6.92 14.70 -8.54
C GLY A 53 5.99 13.91 -7.62
N GLU A 54 5.17 13.00 -8.15
CA GLU A 54 4.24 12.16 -7.40
C GLU A 54 4.79 10.74 -7.24
N LEU A 55 4.55 10.11 -6.09
CA LEU A 55 4.85 8.71 -5.83
C LEU A 55 3.66 7.86 -6.29
N GLU A 56 3.71 7.41 -7.53
CA GLU A 56 2.64 6.65 -8.17
C GLU A 56 2.80 5.15 -7.93
N ILE A 57 1.70 4.49 -7.57
CA ILE A 57 1.65 3.04 -7.36
C ILE A 57 1.14 2.36 -8.64
N SER A 58 1.79 1.28 -9.04
CA SER A 58 1.32 0.35 -10.09
C SER A 58 1.46 -1.08 -9.60
N ALA A 59 0.82 -2.05 -10.25
CA ALA A 59 1.02 -3.46 -9.94
C ALA A 59 0.94 -4.38 -11.15
N SER A 60 1.48 -5.58 -10.97
CA SER A 60 1.42 -6.66 -11.95
C SER A 60 1.32 -8.00 -11.25
N GLY A 61 0.69 -8.98 -11.90
CA GLY A 61 0.54 -10.31 -11.33
C GLY A 61 -0.48 -10.34 -10.19
N THR A 62 -1.48 -9.46 -10.24
CA THR A 62 -2.53 -9.32 -9.24
C THR A 62 -3.86 -9.90 -9.72
N GLY A 63 -4.85 -9.92 -8.84
CA GLY A 63 -6.25 -10.20 -9.15
C GLY A 63 -6.49 -11.60 -9.70
N ASP A 64 -7.59 -11.77 -10.45
CA ASP A 64 -8.03 -13.11 -10.84
C ASP A 64 -7.03 -13.82 -11.75
N GLY A 65 -6.62 -15.01 -11.32
CA GLY A 65 -5.59 -15.81 -11.99
C GLY A 65 -4.20 -15.15 -12.07
N CYS A 66 -3.92 -14.13 -11.26
CA CYS A 66 -2.63 -13.45 -11.13
C CYS A 66 -2.11 -12.86 -12.45
N LYS A 67 -2.99 -12.25 -13.24
CA LYS A 67 -2.68 -11.72 -14.59
C LYS A 67 -2.94 -10.24 -14.74
N GLU A 68 -3.55 -9.60 -13.75
CA GLU A 68 -3.86 -8.18 -13.85
C GLU A 68 -2.59 -7.35 -13.79
N VAL A 69 -2.61 -6.27 -14.56
CA VAL A 69 -1.56 -5.26 -14.65
C VAL A 69 -2.27 -3.92 -14.75
N TRP A 70 -1.93 -3.00 -13.86
CA TRP A 70 -2.56 -1.68 -13.80
C TRP A 70 -1.56 -0.63 -13.31
N GLY A 71 -1.88 0.63 -13.61
CA GLY A 71 -1.13 1.78 -13.17
C GLY A 71 -0.22 2.38 -14.23
N ARG A 72 0.20 3.62 -13.96
CA ARG A 72 0.90 4.46 -14.93
C ARG A 72 2.31 4.00 -15.30
N ARG A 73 2.83 2.98 -14.62
CA ARG A 73 4.02 2.25 -15.05
C ARG A 73 3.83 1.56 -16.41
N PHE A 74 2.67 0.98 -16.63
CA PHE A 74 2.39 0.15 -17.80
C PHE A 74 1.59 0.90 -18.86
N ASN A 75 0.71 1.81 -18.41
CA ASN A 75 -0.04 2.70 -19.28
C ASN A 75 -0.08 4.10 -18.67
N SER A 76 0.67 5.06 -19.21
CA SER A 76 0.76 6.41 -18.64
C SER A 76 -0.58 7.18 -18.56
N SER A 77 -1.59 6.72 -19.28
CA SER A 77 -2.94 7.30 -19.29
C SER A 77 -3.96 6.47 -18.50
N ASP A 78 -3.51 5.49 -17.71
CA ASP A 78 -4.37 4.69 -16.84
C ASP A 78 -5.09 5.58 -15.82
N SER A 79 -6.39 5.34 -15.65
CA SER A 79 -7.23 6.01 -14.65
C SER A 79 -6.93 5.48 -13.25
N VAL A 80 -6.50 4.22 -13.14
CA VAL A 80 -6.07 3.62 -11.89
C VAL A 80 -4.67 4.12 -11.56
N ASN A 81 -4.57 5.06 -10.61
CA ASN A 81 -3.29 5.62 -10.18
C ASN A 81 -3.34 6.03 -8.69
N PRO A 82 -3.23 5.08 -7.76
CA PRO A 82 -3.03 5.41 -6.35
C PRO A 82 -1.71 6.17 -6.19
N ILE A 83 -1.74 7.23 -5.39
CA ILE A 83 -0.59 8.09 -5.10
C ILE A 83 -0.30 7.99 -3.61
N ILE A 84 0.99 7.89 -3.25
CA ILE A 84 1.43 8.12 -1.88
C ILE A 84 1.55 9.63 -1.72
N TYR A 85 0.74 10.20 -0.84
CA TYR A 85 0.74 11.61 -0.49
C TYR A 85 1.72 11.79 0.67
N PRO A 86 2.94 12.29 0.40
CA PRO A 86 3.82 12.64 1.49
C PRO A 86 3.18 13.76 2.30
N GLU A 87 3.01 13.59 3.61
CA GLU A 87 2.47 14.67 4.46
C GLU A 87 3.32 15.94 4.30
N GLU A 88 2.70 17.12 4.26
CA GLU A 88 3.36 18.41 3.95
C GLU A 88 4.69 18.62 4.71
N GLU A 89 5.62 19.33 4.05
CA GLU A 89 6.96 19.68 4.53
C GLU A 89 6.97 20.09 6.01
N GLY A 90 7.35 19.13 6.87
CA GLY A 90 7.46 19.33 8.31
C GLY A 90 7.38 18.04 9.13
N VAL A 91 6.77 16.98 8.57
CA VAL A 91 6.64 15.64 9.19
C VAL A 91 7.37 14.54 8.38
N HIS A 92 8.16 14.91 7.36
CA HIS A 92 9.02 14.03 6.54
C HIS A 92 10.15 13.32 7.31
N GLY A 93 9.93 12.91 8.56
CA GLY A 93 10.93 12.31 9.43
C GLY A 93 10.70 10.85 9.79
N LEU A 94 9.47 10.32 9.65
CA LEU A 94 9.09 9.04 10.30
C LEU A 94 8.84 7.87 9.33
N GLY A 95 9.11 8.04 8.04
CA GLY A 95 8.82 7.00 7.04
C GLY A 95 7.34 6.58 7.03
N MET A 96 6.44 7.48 7.41
CA MET A 96 4.99 7.26 7.41
C MET A 96 4.34 8.19 6.42
N ASP A 97 3.46 7.67 5.56
CA ASP A 97 2.71 8.46 4.57
C ASP A 97 1.34 7.85 4.28
N LYS A 98 0.47 8.56 3.57
CA LYS A 98 -0.89 8.11 3.26
C LYS A 98 -1.09 7.80 1.80
N THR A 99 -2.02 6.90 1.49
CA THR A 99 -2.45 6.64 0.12
C THR A 99 -3.92 6.26 0.07
N SER A 100 -4.49 6.32 -1.13
CA SER A 100 -5.86 5.88 -1.39
C SER A 100 -5.94 5.11 -2.70
N PHE A 101 -6.63 3.98 -2.67
CA PHE A 101 -6.95 3.18 -3.86
C PHE A 101 -8.31 3.53 -4.47
N ILE A 102 -8.92 4.66 -4.08
CA ILE A 102 -10.22 5.10 -4.62
C ILE A 102 -10.23 5.22 -6.16
N SER A 103 -9.09 5.46 -6.81
CA SER A 103 -8.97 5.51 -8.27
C SER A 103 -9.20 4.16 -8.96
N LYS A 104 -9.24 3.05 -8.21
CA LYS A 104 -9.65 1.72 -8.71
C LYS A 104 -11.16 1.52 -8.74
N VAL A 105 -11.92 2.41 -8.10
CA VAL A 105 -13.34 2.17 -7.82
C VAL A 105 -14.18 3.05 -8.73
N GLU A 106 -14.73 2.41 -9.76
CA GLU A 106 -15.71 3.03 -10.64
C GLU A 106 -17.05 3.24 -9.92
N MET A 107 -17.88 4.15 -10.43
CA MET A 107 -19.14 4.55 -9.79
C MET A 107 -20.13 3.38 -9.61
N GLU A 108 -20.10 2.41 -10.51
CA GLU A 108 -20.97 1.24 -10.51
C GLU A 108 -20.46 0.09 -9.61
N ASP A 109 -19.25 0.20 -9.08
CA ASP A 109 -18.67 -0.81 -8.19
C ASP A 109 -19.41 -0.83 -6.84
N ALA A 110 -19.63 -2.02 -6.28
CA ALA A 110 -20.24 -2.17 -4.95
C ALA A 110 -19.41 -1.49 -3.85
N MET A 111 -18.10 -1.29 -4.08
CA MET A 111 -17.18 -0.58 -3.21
C MET A 111 -17.33 0.93 -3.26
N TYR A 112 -17.99 1.51 -4.26
CA TYR A 112 -17.98 2.95 -4.50
C TYR A 112 -18.39 3.76 -3.27
N GLU A 113 -19.54 3.48 -2.67
CA GLU A 113 -20.00 4.22 -1.48
C GLU A 113 -19.09 4.07 -0.26
N TYR A 114 -18.38 2.94 -0.15
CA TYR A 114 -17.48 2.64 0.95
C TYR A 114 -16.11 3.31 0.74
N ALA A 115 -15.59 3.27 -0.48
CA ALA A 115 -14.36 3.95 -0.87
C ALA A 115 -14.48 5.47 -0.71
N GLN A 116 -15.62 6.06 -1.07
CA GLN A 116 -15.89 7.49 -0.82
C GLN A 116 -15.88 7.87 0.68
N LYS A 117 -16.12 6.88 1.56
CA LYS A 117 -16.03 7.04 3.03
C LYS A 117 -14.66 6.66 3.59
N GLY A 118 -13.69 6.36 2.74
CA GLY A 118 -12.31 6.06 3.13
C GLY A 118 -11.98 4.58 3.29
N ALA A 119 -12.83 3.65 2.85
CA ALA A 119 -12.55 2.21 2.96
C ALA A 119 -11.19 1.82 2.36
N LEU A 120 -10.77 2.50 1.30
CA LEU A 120 -9.51 2.24 0.60
C LEU A 120 -8.43 3.28 0.90
N ASN A 121 -8.53 3.97 2.04
CA ASN A 121 -7.48 4.86 2.56
C ASN A 121 -6.60 4.10 3.54
N PHE A 122 -5.29 4.33 3.44
CA PHE A 122 -4.30 3.63 4.23
C PHE A 122 -3.21 4.59 4.70
N THR A 123 -2.67 4.31 5.90
CA THR A 123 -1.41 4.83 6.39
C THR A 123 -0.35 3.75 6.23
N LEU A 124 0.75 4.14 5.61
CA LEU A 124 1.89 3.30 5.30
C LEU A 124 3.01 3.61 6.26
N THR A 125 3.77 2.61 6.67
CA THR A 125 4.99 2.80 7.45
C THR A 125 6.14 2.02 6.82
N ALA A 126 7.15 2.72 6.33
CA ALA A 126 8.41 2.13 5.90
C ALA A 126 9.24 1.66 7.11
N GLY A 127 9.87 0.50 6.99
CA GLY A 127 10.62 -0.10 8.08
C GLY A 127 11.31 -1.39 7.69
N HIS A 128 11.58 -2.23 8.68
CA HIS A 128 12.24 -3.52 8.51
C HIS A 128 11.57 -4.60 9.36
N VAL A 129 11.51 -5.84 8.87
CA VAL A 129 11.04 -7.00 9.68
C VAL A 129 12.17 -7.91 10.17
N ASP A 130 13.39 -7.68 9.68
CA ASP A 130 14.64 -8.34 10.06
C ASP A 130 15.82 -7.47 9.58
N ILE A 131 17.07 -7.83 9.94
CA ILE A 131 18.27 -7.12 9.49
C ILE A 131 18.31 -7.10 7.95
N GLY A 132 18.17 -5.90 7.37
CA GLY A 132 18.29 -5.66 5.94
C GLY A 132 17.05 -5.97 5.09
N THR A 133 15.97 -6.48 5.68
CA THR A 133 14.71 -6.70 4.93
C THR A 133 13.83 -5.46 5.03
N LYS A 134 13.98 -4.55 4.06
CA LYS A 134 13.17 -3.33 3.96
C LYS A 134 11.76 -3.67 3.49
N VAL A 135 10.76 -3.12 4.18
CA VAL A 135 9.34 -3.34 3.91
C VAL A 135 8.55 -2.05 4.04
N ILE A 136 7.35 -2.04 3.48
CA ILE A 136 6.30 -1.08 3.80
C ILE A 136 5.18 -1.86 4.50
N MET A 137 4.88 -1.47 5.74
CA MET A 137 3.72 -1.95 6.48
C MET A 137 2.51 -1.10 6.12
N TRP A 138 1.35 -1.76 5.98
CA TRP A 138 0.06 -1.15 5.70
C TRP A 138 -0.87 -1.43 6.87
N ASN A 139 -1.62 -0.42 7.29
CA ASN A 139 -2.78 -0.63 8.14
C ASN A 139 -3.95 -1.23 7.33
N SER A 140 -5.01 -1.60 8.03
CA SER A 140 -6.24 -2.10 7.42
C SER A 140 -7.02 -0.98 6.73
N VAL A 141 -8.11 -1.36 6.07
CA VAL A 141 -9.12 -0.44 5.52
C VAL A 141 -9.57 0.63 6.52
N TYR A 142 -10.08 1.75 6.00
CA TYR A 142 -10.48 2.91 6.80
C TYR A 142 -9.34 3.48 7.65
N ASP A 143 -8.15 3.59 7.08
CA ASP A 143 -6.96 4.10 7.75
C ASP A 143 -6.68 3.38 9.10
N GLY A 144 -6.85 2.05 9.12
CA GLY A 144 -6.57 1.20 10.28
C GLY A 144 -7.74 1.02 11.24
N GLU A 145 -8.83 1.77 11.09
CA GLU A 145 -9.99 1.67 11.99
C GLU A 145 -10.83 0.40 11.74
N GLY A 146 -10.73 -0.17 10.53
CA GLY A 146 -11.65 -1.20 10.08
C GLY A 146 -13.03 -0.60 9.78
N GLY A 147 -13.94 -1.41 9.26
CA GLY A 147 -15.26 -0.91 8.89
C GLY A 147 -16.06 -1.81 7.96
N PRO A 148 -17.27 -1.39 7.59
CA PRO A 148 -18.15 -2.19 6.75
C PRO A 148 -17.60 -2.31 5.33
N MET A 149 -17.70 -3.50 4.77
CA MET A 149 -17.25 -3.83 3.41
C MET A 149 -18.41 -4.46 2.62
N PRO A 150 -18.54 -4.17 1.31
CA PRO A 150 -19.48 -4.88 0.44
C PRO A 150 -19.05 -6.33 0.20
N PRO A 151 -19.94 -7.17 -0.37
CA PRO A 151 -21.33 -6.86 -0.71
C PRO A 151 -22.32 -7.05 0.44
N ASP A 152 -21.89 -7.70 1.54
CA ASP A 152 -22.76 -8.15 2.62
C ASP A 152 -22.78 -7.22 3.85
N GLY A 153 -21.96 -6.17 3.83
CA GLY A 153 -21.80 -5.26 4.97
C GLY A 153 -21.00 -5.88 6.12
N SER A 154 -20.24 -6.95 5.84
CA SER A 154 -19.30 -7.52 6.80
C SER A 154 -18.35 -6.47 7.34
N ILE A 155 -17.96 -6.59 8.61
CA ILE A 155 -17.07 -5.63 9.25
C ILE A 155 -15.64 -6.17 9.16
N ALA A 156 -14.80 -5.49 8.37
CA ALA A 156 -13.37 -5.69 8.41
C ALA A 156 -12.81 -5.19 9.75
N GLU A 157 -11.96 -5.99 10.37
CA GLU A 157 -11.32 -5.62 11.63
C GLU A 157 -10.28 -4.51 11.41
N GLY A 158 -10.20 -3.58 12.37
CA GLY A 158 -9.16 -2.56 12.40
C GLY A 158 -7.80 -3.15 12.79
N SER A 159 -6.74 -2.72 12.12
CA SER A 159 -5.37 -3.11 12.42
C SER A 159 -4.36 -2.11 11.90
N ASP A 160 -3.32 -1.83 12.70
CA ASP A 160 -2.14 -1.08 12.23
C ASP A 160 -1.20 -1.94 11.37
N CYS A 161 -1.43 -3.26 11.30
CA CYS A 161 -0.56 -4.22 10.63
C CYS A 161 -1.36 -5.27 9.86
N ASP A 162 -1.87 -4.87 8.69
CA ASP A 162 -2.68 -5.74 7.86
C ASP A 162 -1.93 -6.35 6.68
N ASN A 163 -1.05 -5.57 6.04
CA ASN A 163 -0.28 -6.02 4.89
C ASN A 163 1.18 -5.54 4.93
N PHE A 164 2.04 -6.22 4.16
CA PHE A 164 3.41 -5.83 3.92
C PHE A 164 3.79 -5.95 2.46
N TRP A 165 4.51 -4.94 1.98
CA TRP A 165 5.21 -4.95 0.70
C TRP A 165 6.70 -5.02 0.97
N GLN A 166 7.34 -6.12 0.57
CA GLN A 166 8.77 -6.35 0.78
C GLN A 166 9.56 -5.87 -0.42
N LEU A 167 10.57 -5.02 -0.22
CA LEU A 167 11.45 -4.59 -1.31
C LEU A 167 12.18 -5.81 -1.91
N ASN A 168 12.12 -5.94 -3.24
CA ASN A 168 12.75 -7.01 -4.04
C ASN A 168 14.19 -6.66 -4.40
#